data_AF-A0A1Z8ASB4-F1
#
_entry.id   AF-A0A1Z8ASB4-F1
#
_cell.length_a   1.000
_cell.length_b   1.000
_cell.length_c   1.000
_cell.angle_alpha   90.00
_cell.angle_beta   90.00
_cell.angle_gamma   90.00
#
_symmetry.space_group_name_H-M   'P 1'
#
loop_
_entity.id
_entity.type
_entity.pdbx_description
1 polymer ?
#
loop_
_entity_poly.entity_id
_entity_poly.type
_entity_poly.pdbx_seq_one_letter_code
_entity_poly.pdbx_strand_id
1 'polypeptide(L)'
;MSTDSSNTNLCACPNCKGQGKTSQRIRKKVKVKYQRDLENYKKNGGEKPEPPKGHQVICKICKGSGLEVCEKPLLPDDESYPHVAIIGGGIGGMALAVACLHRGIPFTVYERDQSFDQRSQGYGLTLQQASNAMRGFGLNSLNGGIVSTKHVVHRTDGTIVGEWGKRKWLSENPTSPSKRTNVHIARQSLRLALIQQLQDKNQIFWNHKLVALNKSDDNATQLEFEVDGKVKTTQANLVVGADGIRSAVRHLTIGEAAAPLRYLDCIVILGICKLANLKDEEYDLLDG
;
A
#
# COMPACT_ATOMS: atom_id res chain seq x y z
N MET A 1 -6.21 -28.22 1.69
CA MET A 1 -5.16 -28.51 2.69
C MET A 1 -3.82 -28.32 2.03
N SER A 2 -3.15 -27.22 2.39
CA SER A 2 -1.71 -26.97 2.25
C SER A 2 -1.44 -25.67 3.01
N THR A 3 -1.55 -25.80 4.33
CA THR A 3 -1.06 -24.86 5.32
C THR A 3 0.46 -24.97 5.34
N ASP A 4 1.13 -24.08 4.63
CA ASP A 4 2.57 -23.90 4.81
C ASP A 4 2.91 -22.41 4.70
N SER A 5 2.37 -21.64 5.65
CA SER A 5 2.97 -20.37 6.04
C SER A 5 3.80 -20.66 7.28
N SER A 6 5.05 -21.10 7.09
CA SER A 6 6.05 -20.91 8.12
C SER A 6 6.04 -19.41 8.46
N ASN A 7 5.51 -19.08 9.65
CA ASN A 7 5.35 -17.71 10.13
C ASN A 7 6.75 -17.08 10.26
N THR A 8 7.23 -16.57 9.14
CA THR A 8 8.56 -15.99 9.03
C THR A 8 8.43 -14.58 9.58
N ASN A 9 9.06 -14.33 10.73
CA ASN A 9 9.08 -12.99 11.29
C ASN A 9 9.91 -12.10 10.36
N LEU A 10 9.35 -10.94 9.99
CA LEU A 10 10.00 -9.96 9.13
C LEU A 10 10.17 -8.64 9.88
N CYS A 11 11.38 -8.11 9.82
CA CYS A 11 11.73 -6.81 10.37
C CYS A 11 12.34 -5.89 9.32
N ALA A 12 12.41 -4.60 9.65
CA ALA A 12 13.09 -3.62 8.81
C ALA A 12 14.57 -3.98 8.61
N CYS A 13 15.00 -4.05 7.34
CA CYS A 13 16.39 -4.26 6.96
C CYS A 13 17.27 -3.16 7.58
N PRO A 14 18.26 -3.50 8.44
CA PRO A 14 19.07 -2.51 9.15
C PRO A 14 19.93 -1.67 8.21
N ASN A 15 20.43 -2.28 7.12
CA ASN A 15 21.28 -1.59 6.15
C ASN A 15 20.57 -0.47 5.36
N CYS A 16 19.28 -0.62 5.09
CA CYS A 16 18.48 0.43 4.44
C CYS A 16 17.44 1.07 5.36
N LYS A 17 17.44 0.72 6.65
CA LYS A 17 16.46 1.18 7.65
C LYS A 17 15.01 1.01 7.17
N GLY A 18 14.70 -0.13 6.56
CA GLY A 18 13.35 -0.40 6.05
C GLY A 18 12.96 0.30 4.74
N GLN A 19 13.84 1.07 4.10
CA GLN A 19 13.50 1.85 2.90
C GLN A 19 13.56 1.05 1.58
N GLY A 20 14.20 -0.13 1.60
CA GLY A 20 14.53 -0.90 0.39
C GLY A 20 15.59 -0.26 -0.51
N LYS A 21 16.02 0.98 -0.22
CA LYS A 21 17.02 1.73 -0.97
C LYS A 21 18.06 2.34 -0.05
N THR A 22 19.28 2.51 -0.55
CA THR A 22 20.35 3.22 0.13
C THR A 22 20.83 4.39 -0.72
N SER A 23 21.18 5.49 -0.06
CA SER A 23 21.74 6.66 -0.75
C SER A 23 23.22 6.42 -1.04
N GLN A 24 23.62 6.57 -2.30
CA GLN A 24 25.03 6.60 -2.67
C GLN A 24 25.70 7.87 -2.14
N ARG A 25 27.02 7.77 -1.94
CA ARG A 25 27.86 8.94 -1.60
C ARG A 25 27.79 9.97 -2.73
N ILE A 26 27.45 11.20 -2.38
CA ILE A 26 27.45 12.32 -3.31
C ILE A 26 28.87 12.52 -3.85
N ARG A 27 29.01 12.62 -5.18
CA ARG A 27 30.30 12.84 -5.85
C ARG A 27 30.97 14.10 -5.34
N LYS A 28 32.30 14.07 -5.13
CA LYS A 28 33.08 15.21 -4.59
C LYS A 28 32.82 16.50 -5.37
N LYS A 29 32.80 16.44 -6.71
CA LYS A 29 32.52 17.60 -7.60
C LYS A 29 31.17 18.26 -7.30
N VAL A 30 30.14 17.48 -7.00
CA VAL A 30 28.79 17.99 -6.69
C VAL A 30 28.77 18.67 -5.32
N LYS A 31 29.45 18.10 -4.31
CA LYS A 31 29.60 18.75 -3.00
C LYS A 31 30.34 20.08 -3.08
N VAL A 32 31.44 20.13 -3.82
CA VAL A 32 32.24 21.35 -4.01
C VAL A 32 31.44 22.43 -4.74
N LYS A 33 30.66 22.07 -5.77
CA LYS A 33 29.76 23.01 -6.44
C LYS A 33 28.73 23.59 -5.47
N TYR A 34 28.04 22.73 -4.71
CA TYR A 34 27.06 23.17 -3.72
C TYR A 34 27.64 24.11 -2.66
N GLN A 35 28.86 23.84 -2.16
CA GLN A 35 29.53 24.71 -1.21
C GLN A 35 29.79 26.10 -1.80
N ARG A 36 30.28 26.17 -3.04
CA ARG A 36 30.50 27.43 -3.75
C ARG A 36 29.20 28.20 -3.97
N ASP A 37 28.15 27.51 -4.40
CA ASP A 37 26.83 28.12 -4.63
C ASP A 37 26.26 28.65 -3.30
N LEU A 38 26.44 27.91 -2.19
CA LEU A 38 25.99 28.33 -0.85
C LEU A 38 26.78 29.52 -0.32
N GLU A 39 28.10 29.58 -0.55
CA GLU A 39 28.93 30.73 -0.22
C GLU A 39 28.52 31.97 -1.03
N ASN A 40 28.24 31.79 -2.32
CA ASN A 40 27.75 32.86 -3.18
C ASN A 40 26.40 33.41 -2.69
N TYR A 41 25.44 32.52 -2.37
CA TYR A 41 24.17 32.90 -1.76
C TYR A 41 24.35 33.69 -0.45
N LYS A 42 25.27 33.26 0.43
CA LYS A 42 25.56 33.96 1.69
C LYS A 42 26.14 35.36 1.49
N LYS A 43 26.92 35.58 0.42
CA LYS A 43 27.57 36.87 0.13
C LYS A 43 26.65 37.83 -0.64
N ASN A 44 25.94 37.31 -1.63
CA ASN A 44 25.27 38.11 -2.66
C ASN A 44 23.73 37.99 -2.62
N GLY A 45 23.15 37.19 -1.73
CA GLY A 45 21.71 36.92 -1.69
C GLY A 45 21.23 36.07 -2.89
N GLY A 46 19.92 36.02 -3.10
CA GLY A 46 19.27 35.28 -4.18
C GLY A 46 18.60 33.98 -3.76
N GLU A 47 18.44 33.03 -4.68
CA GLU A 47 17.80 31.74 -4.41
C GLU A 47 18.75 30.80 -3.65
N LYS A 48 18.27 30.23 -2.54
CA LYS A 48 19.06 29.34 -1.70
C LYS A 48 19.31 28.01 -2.45
N PRO A 49 20.56 27.60 -2.67
CA PRO A 49 20.83 26.34 -3.36
C PRO A 49 20.34 25.15 -2.53
N GLU A 50 19.72 24.18 -3.20
CA GLU A 50 19.26 22.96 -2.54
C GLU A 50 20.43 22.01 -2.23
N PRO A 51 20.44 21.38 -1.04
CA PRO A 51 21.43 20.37 -0.71
C PRO A 51 21.40 19.20 -1.71
N PRO A 52 22.54 18.81 -2.30
CA PRO A 52 22.56 17.70 -3.25
C PRO A 52 22.18 16.40 -2.55
N LYS A 53 21.26 15.64 -3.16
CA LYS A 53 20.83 14.33 -2.67
C LYS A 53 21.62 13.22 -3.38
N GLY A 54 22.06 12.22 -2.63
CA GLY A 54 22.73 11.05 -3.20
C GLY A 54 21.76 10.22 -4.05
N HIS A 55 22.26 9.61 -5.12
CA HIS A 55 21.43 8.73 -5.96
C HIS A 55 20.98 7.51 -5.14
N GLN A 56 19.68 7.21 -5.22
CA GLN A 56 19.09 6.09 -4.50
C GLN A 56 19.29 4.80 -5.29
N VAL A 57 19.93 3.82 -4.68
CA VAL A 57 20.10 2.48 -5.28
C VAL A 57 19.38 1.43 -4.46
N ILE A 58 18.93 0.37 -5.13
CA ILE A 58 18.30 -0.78 -4.46
C ILE A 58 19.27 -1.34 -3.42
N CYS A 59 18.77 -1.54 -2.21
CA CYS A 59 19.53 -2.17 -1.15
C CYS A 59 19.91 -3.59 -1.58
N LYS A 60 21.21 -3.89 -1.58
CA LYS A 60 21.73 -5.19 -2.04
C LYS A 60 21.38 -6.34 -1.09
N ILE A 61 21.20 -6.05 0.20
CA ILE A 61 20.93 -7.05 1.24
C ILE A 61 19.49 -7.55 1.12
N CYS A 62 18.51 -6.66 1.33
CA CYS A 62 17.09 -7.00 1.21
C CYS A 62 16.56 -7.02 -0.23
N LYS A 63 17.42 -6.79 -1.23
CA LYS A 63 17.07 -6.77 -2.67
C LYS A 63 15.88 -5.86 -3.02
N GLY A 64 15.71 -4.78 -2.26
CA GLY A 64 14.67 -3.78 -2.47
C GLY A 64 13.38 -3.95 -1.67
N SER A 65 13.21 -5.03 -0.90
CA SER A 65 12.02 -5.20 -0.04
C SER A 65 12.03 -4.20 1.12
N GLY A 66 13.20 -3.87 1.65
CA GLY A 66 13.32 -3.18 2.93
C GLY A 66 13.08 -4.09 4.13
N LEU A 67 12.88 -5.39 3.92
CA LEU A 67 12.60 -6.37 4.97
C LEU A 67 13.64 -7.50 4.95
N GLU A 68 13.94 -8.02 6.14
CA GLU A 68 14.76 -9.21 6.37
C GLU A 68 14.08 -10.14 7.38
N VAL A 69 14.47 -11.41 7.36
CA VAL A 69 13.98 -12.39 8.34
C VAL A 69 14.62 -12.11 9.70
N CYS A 70 13.81 -12.11 10.76
CA CYS A 70 14.29 -12.01 12.13
C CYS A 70 13.95 -13.27 12.93
N GLU A 71 14.77 -13.56 13.94
CA GLU A 71 14.59 -14.75 14.79
C GLU A 71 13.32 -14.66 15.65
N LYS A 72 12.94 -13.46 16.08
CA LYS A 72 11.78 -13.21 16.94
C LYS A 72 10.85 -12.16 16.32
N PRO A 73 9.54 -12.23 16.60
CA PRO A 73 8.62 -11.14 16.28
C PRO A 73 9.12 -9.82 16.84
N LEU A 74 8.99 -8.75 16.07
CA LEU A 74 9.26 -7.40 16.56
C LEU A 74 8.06 -6.97 17.41
N LEU A 75 8.31 -6.69 18.68
CA LEU A 75 7.28 -6.15 19.59
C LEU A 75 7.11 -4.64 19.33
N PRO A 76 5.91 -4.08 19.59
CA PRO A 76 5.72 -2.64 19.57
C PRO A 76 6.68 -1.93 20.55
N ASP A 77 7.28 -0.84 20.10
CA ASP A 77 8.15 0.05 20.88
C ASP A 77 7.39 1.35 21.17
N ASP A 78 6.60 1.31 22.26
CA ASP A 78 5.79 2.43 22.74
C ASP A 78 6.62 3.58 23.33
N GLU A 79 7.90 3.33 23.64
CA GLU A 79 8.81 4.35 24.19
C GLU A 79 9.40 5.23 23.08
N SER A 80 9.78 4.62 21.95
CA SER A 80 10.45 5.33 20.86
C SER A 80 9.50 5.85 19.77
N TYR A 81 8.27 5.32 19.69
CA TYR A 81 7.34 5.65 18.62
C TYR A 81 5.95 6.07 19.12
N PRO A 82 5.28 6.99 18.41
CA PRO A 82 3.89 7.35 18.71
C PRO A 82 2.95 6.20 18.41
N HIS A 83 1.93 6.01 19.26
CA HIS A 83 0.82 5.10 18.94
C HIS A 83 -0.01 5.64 17.78
N VAL A 84 -0.16 4.85 16.73
CA VAL A 84 -0.84 5.23 15.49
C VAL A 84 -2.26 4.66 15.44
N ALA A 85 -3.28 5.52 15.47
CA ALA A 85 -4.65 5.16 15.13
C ALA A 85 -4.86 5.21 13.60
N ILE A 86 -5.03 4.06 12.97
CA ILE A 86 -5.30 3.91 11.54
C ILE A 86 -6.82 3.83 11.35
N ILE A 87 -7.41 4.84 10.73
CA ILE A 87 -8.86 4.91 10.52
C ILE A 87 -9.16 4.33 9.13
N GLY A 88 -9.74 3.14 9.07
CA GLY A 88 -10.08 2.41 7.85
C GLY A 88 -9.27 1.13 7.68
N GLY A 89 -9.96 0.00 7.63
CA GLY A 89 -9.42 -1.33 7.42
C GLY A 89 -9.35 -1.76 5.95
N GLY A 90 -9.30 -0.81 5.01
CA GLY A 90 -9.12 -1.09 3.58
C GLY A 90 -7.67 -1.47 3.22
N ILE A 91 -7.37 -1.65 1.93
CA ILE A 91 -6.02 -2.02 1.46
C ILE A 91 -4.95 -1.04 1.96
N GLY A 92 -5.21 0.27 1.89
CA GLY A 92 -4.25 1.29 2.34
C GLY A 92 -3.98 1.23 3.84
N GLY A 93 -5.02 1.10 4.66
CA GLY A 93 -4.87 0.97 6.12
C GLY A 93 -4.19 -0.32 6.54
N MET A 94 -4.52 -1.45 5.90
CA MET A 94 -3.85 -2.73 6.15
C MET A 94 -2.40 -2.73 5.69
N ALA A 95 -2.09 -2.10 4.56
CA ALA A 95 -0.70 -1.93 4.12
C ALA A 95 0.11 -1.09 5.13
N LEU A 96 -0.48 -0.02 5.67
CA LEU A 96 0.16 0.77 6.72
C LEU A 96 0.36 -0.04 8.02
N ALA A 97 -0.66 -0.77 8.47
CA ALA A 97 -0.57 -1.64 9.64
C ALA A 97 0.59 -2.65 9.51
N VAL A 98 0.70 -3.33 8.37
CA VAL A 98 1.82 -4.26 8.09
C VAL A 98 3.17 -3.54 8.07
N ALA A 99 3.24 -2.32 7.52
CA ALA A 99 4.46 -1.53 7.54
C ALA A 99 4.88 -1.12 8.96
N CYS A 100 3.92 -0.78 9.83
CA CYS A 100 4.15 -0.49 11.24
C CYS A 100 4.63 -1.73 11.99
N LEU A 101 3.98 -2.87 11.80
CA LEU A 101 4.36 -4.16 12.38
C LEU A 101 5.83 -4.50 12.12
N HIS A 102 6.27 -4.44 10.86
CA HIS A 102 7.67 -4.74 10.50
C HIS A 102 8.70 -3.74 11.05
N ARG A 103 8.25 -2.61 11.61
CA ARG A 103 9.09 -1.55 12.17
C ARG A 103 8.93 -1.39 13.68
N GLY A 104 8.08 -2.20 14.33
CA GLY A 104 7.83 -2.11 15.77
C GLY A 104 7.10 -0.83 16.16
N ILE A 105 6.40 -0.19 15.21
CA ILE A 105 5.62 1.02 15.50
C ILE A 105 4.27 0.56 16.08
N PRO A 106 3.87 1.03 17.27
CA PRO A 106 2.58 0.68 17.87
C PRO A 106 1.42 1.28 17.07
N PHE A 107 0.38 0.47 16.84
CA PHE A 107 -0.78 0.90 16.06
C PHE A 107 -2.07 0.19 16.48
N THR A 108 -3.20 0.79 16.11
CA THR A 108 -4.51 0.17 16.16
C THR A 108 -5.30 0.57 14.92
N VAL A 109 -6.00 -0.39 14.32
CA VAL A 109 -6.85 -0.15 13.16
C VAL A 109 -8.30 -0.11 13.61
N TYR A 110 -9.02 0.94 13.22
CA TYR A 110 -10.47 1.06 13.43
C TYR A 110 -11.19 0.99 12.09
N GLU A 111 -12.10 0.04 11.93
CA GLU A 111 -12.91 -0.15 10.73
C GLU A 111 -14.39 -0.05 11.08
N ARG A 112 -15.14 0.72 10.29
CA ARG A 112 -16.59 0.93 10.48
C ARG A 112 -17.42 -0.28 10.10
N ASP A 113 -16.93 -1.11 9.18
CA ASP A 113 -17.60 -2.36 8.84
C ASP A 113 -17.55 -3.31 10.06
N GLN A 114 -18.61 -4.07 10.30
CA GLN A 114 -18.80 -5.04 11.37
C GLN A 114 -17.85 -6.24 11.27
N SER A 115 -17.40 -6.59 10.06
CA SER A 115 -16.49 -7.69 9.83
C SER A 115 -15.76 -7.56 8.50
N PHE A 116 -14.77 -8.41 8.30
CA PHE A 116 -14.03 -8.52 7.04
C PHE A 116 -14.97 -8.76 5.83
N ASP A 117 -15.99 -9.61 6.02
CA ASP A 117 -16.86 -10.10 4.95
C ASP A 117 -18.06 -9.19 4.62
N GLN A 118 -18.32 -8.14 5.42
CA GLN A 118 -19.50 -7.29 5.24
C GLN A 118 -19.59 -6.66 3.84
N ARG A 119 -18.44 -6.32 3.23
CA ARG A 119 -18.39 -5.85 1.85
C ARG A 119 -18.00 -6.98 0.92
N SER A 120 -18.93 -7.41 0.07
CA SER A 120 -18.66 -8.22 -1.13
C SER A 120 -17.96 -7.43 -2.26
N GLN A 121 -17.59 -6.16 -2.03
CA GLN A 121 -16.98 -5.28 -3.03
C GLN A 121 -15.69 -5.90 -3.59
N GLY A 122 -15.75 -6.43 -4.81
CA GLY A 122 -14.60 -7.14 -5.39
C GLY A 122 -14.54 -7.05 -6.91
N TYR A 123 -14.28 -5.88 -7.47
CA TYR A 123 -13.70 -5.84 -8.81
C TYR A 123 -12.20 -6.19 -8.74
N GLY A 124 -11.65 -6.67 -9.85
CA GLY A 124 -10.22 -6.93 -9.97
C GLY A 124 -9.40 -5.64 -9.89
N LEU A 125 -8.32 -5.66 -9.12
CA LEU A 125 -7.32 -4.60 -9.07
C LEU A 125 -6.12 -5.00 -9.90
N THR A 126 -5.62 -4.07 -10.72
CA THR A 126 -4.34 -4.21 -11.38
C THR A 126 -3.26 -3.55 -10.53
N LEU A 127 -2.39 -4.36 -9.94
CA LEU A 127 -1.17 -3.91 -9.27
C LEU A 127 -0.06 -3.77 -10.32
N GLN A 128 0.24 -2.53 -10.71
CA GLN A 128 1.37 -2.25 -11.59
C GLN A 128 2.68 -2.43 -10.81
N GLN A 129 3.64 -3.17 -11.37
CA GLN A 129 4.93 -3.42 -10.70
C GLN A 129 4.81 -4.09 -9.32
N ALA A 130 3.77 -4.90 -9.14
CA ALA A 130 3.35 -5.46 -7.85
C ALA A 130 4.49 -6.12 -7.07
N SER A 131 5.32 -6.89 -7.75
CA SER A 131 6.38 -7.71 -7.14
C SER A 131 7.36 -6.93 -6.27
N ASN A 132 7.61 -5.64 -6.54
CA ASN A 132 8.51 -4.84 -5.71
C ASN A 132 7.84 -4.28 -4.47
N ALA A 133 6.65 -3.69 -4.64
CA ALA A 133 5.92 -3.08 -3.52
C ALA A 133 5.42 -4.15 -2.53
N MET A 134 4.91 -5.28 -3.03
CA MET A 134 4.37 -6.36 -2.20
C MET A 134 5.43 -6.99 -1.30
N ARG A 135 6.68 -7.13 -1.79
CA ARG A 135 7.80 -7.61 -0.98
C ARG A 135 8.12 -6.70 0.20
N GLY A 136 7.79 -5.40 0.12
CA GLY A 136 7.92 -4.47 1.24
C GLY A 136 6.88 -4.66 2.34
N PHE A 137 5.88 -5.51 2.11
CA PHE A 137 4.88 -5.95 3.07
C PHE A 137 5.00 -7.45 3.39
N GLY A 138 6.14 -8.07 3.07
CA GLY A 138 6.36 -9.50 3.30
C GLY A 138 5.65 -10.44 2.33
N LEU A 139 4.97 -9.90 1.32
CA LEU A 139 4.18 -10.69 0.36
C LEU A 139 5.00 -11.04 -0.88
N ASN A 140 5.51 -12.28 -0.90
CA ASN A 140 6.30 -12.83 -2.01
C ASN A 140 5.43 -13.34 -3.17
N SER A 141 4.22 -13.79 -2.85
CA SER A 141 3.22 -14.22 -3.81
C SER A 141 1.85 -13.69 -3.39
N LEU A 142 0.94 -13.61 -4.36
CA LEU A 142 -0.44 -13.20 -4.15
C LEU A 142 -1.33 -14.35 -4.60
N ASN A 143 -1.91 -15.07 -3.65
CA ASN A 143 -2.84 -16.16 -3.95
C ASN A 143 -4.06 -15.61 -4.73
N GLY A 144 -4.38 -16.23 -5.86
CA GLY A 144 -5.41 -15.74 -6.78
C GLY A 144 -4.99 -14.51 -7.62
N GLY A 145 -3.72 -14.09 -7.55
CA GLY A 145 -3.17 -13.07 -8.43
C GLY A 145 -2.79 -13.65 -9.78
N ILE A 146 -3.26 -13.02 -10.86
CA ILE A 146 -3.00 -13.43 -12.25
C ILE A 146 -2.05 -12.42 -12.89
N VAL A 147 -0.93 -12.90 -13.44
CA VAL A 147 0.00 -12.02 -14.15
C VAL A 147 -0.58 -11.65 -15.50
N SER A 148 -0.67 -10.35 -15.80
CA SER A 148 -1.09 -9.90 -17.11
C SER A 148 -0.03 -10.23 -18.18
N THR A 149 -0.43 -11.02 -19.18
CA THR A 149 0.42 -11.50 -20.26
C THR A 149 0.17 -10.76 -21.58
N LYS A 150 -1.05 -10.26 -21.79
CA LYS A 150 -1.53 -9.61 -23.01
C LYS A 150 -2.59 -8.56 -22.68
N HIS A 151 -2.59 -7.47 -23.44
CA HIS A 151 -3.62 -6.42 -23.44
C HIS A 151 -4.01 -6.19 -24.90
N VAL A 152 -5.31 -6.11 -25.16
CA VAL A 152 -5.86 -5.95 -26.51
C VAL A 152 -6.89 -4.83 -26.48
N VAL A 153 -6.84 -3.95 -27.47
CA VAL A 153 -7.85 -2.90 -27.68
C VAL A 153 -8.62 -3.25 -28.93
N HIS A 154 -9.94 -3.25 -28.80
CA HIS A 154 -10.87 -3.49 -29.87
C HIS A 154 -11.63 -2.22 -30.22
N ARG A 155 -12.01 -2.08 -31.48
CA ARG A 155 -13.12 -1.22 -31.90
C ARG A 155 -14.45 -1.83 -31.47
N THR A 156 -15.53 -1.07 -31.65
CA THR A 156 -16.90 -1.53 -31.37
C THR A 156 -17.35 -2.69 -32.25
N ASP A 157 -16.71 -2.88 -33.40
CA ASP A 157 -16.94 -4.02 -34.32
C ASP A 157 -16.07 -5.25 -33.99
N GLY A 158 -15.28 -5.20 -32.91
CA GLY A 158 -14.37 -6.28 -32.53
C GLY A 158 -13.01 -6.25 -33.23
N THR A 159 -12.74 -5.29 -34.12
CA THR A 159 -11.44 -5.18 -34.80
C THR A 159 -10.34 -4.81 -33.81
N ILE A 160 -9.26 -5.59 -33.76
CA ILE A 160 -8.08 -5.28 -32.94
C ILE A 160 -7.35 -4.07 -33.53
N VAL A 161 -7.16 -3.03 -32.72
CA VAL A 161 -6.41 -1.82 -33.10
C VAL A 161 -5.11 -1.64 -32.33
N GLY A 162 -4.91 -2.42 -31.27
CA GLY A 162 -3.68 -2.38 -30.49
C GLY A 162 -3.51 -3.63 -29.66
N GLU A 163 -2.27 -4.14 -29.64
CA GLU A 163 -1.88 -5.27 -28.80
C GLU A 163 -0.50 -5.05 -28.21
N TRP A 164 -0.39 -5.25 -26.89
CA TRP A 164 0.85 -5.21 -26.14
C TRP A 164 0.84 -6.24 -24.99
N GLY A 165 2.03 -6.62 -24.53
CA GLY A 165 2.19 -7.63 -23.49
C GLY A 165 3.34 -8.56 -23.78
N LYS A 166 3.72 -9.38 -22.81
CA LYS A 166 4.84 -10.33 -22.93
C LYS A 166 4.58 -11.37 -24.03
N ARG A 167 3.34 -11.82 -24.19
CA ARG A 167 2.98 -12.88 -25.14
C ARG A 167 3.20 -12.49 -26.60
N LYS A 168 3.19 -11.20 -26.93
CA LYS A 168 3.54 -10.70 -28.29
C LYS A 168 5.02 -10.96 -28.67
N TRP A 169 5.89 -11.22 -27.68
CA TRP A 169 7.34 -11.33 -27.86
C TRP A 169 7.93 -12.64 -27.29
N LEU A 170 7.08 -13.61 -26.92
CA LEU A 170 7.57 -14.92 -26.50
C LEU A 170 8.01 -15.70 -27.75
N SER A 171 9.31 -15.73 -28.01
CA SER A 171 9.93 -16.87 -28.67
C SER A 171 9.87 -18.08 -27.74
N GLU A 172 9.95 -19.31 -28.27
CA GLU A 172 9.82 -20.59 -27.56
C GLU A 172 10.76 -20.77 -26.34
N ASN A 173 11.72 -19.86 -26.12
CA ASN A 173 12.66 -19.87 -25.00
C ASN A 173 12.65 -18.54 -24.21
N PRO A 174 11.85 -18.40 -23.15
CA PRO A 174 11.88 -17.19 -22.31
C PRO A 174 13.19 -17.11 -21.51
N THR A 175 14.13 -16.30 -21.99
CA THR A 175 15.35 -15.95 -21.27
C THR A 175 15.02 -14.94 -20.17
N SER A 176 14.76 -15.45 -18.97
CA SER A 176 14.54 -14.76 -17.69
C SER A 176 13.12 -14.21 -17.40
N PRO A 177 12.60 -14.43 -16.18
CA PRO A 177 11.36 -13.80 -15.75
C PRO A 177 11.54 -12.28 -15.67
N SER A 178 10.74 -11.52 -16.41
CA SER A 178 10.81 -10.05 -16.33
C SER A 178 10.56 -9.60 -14.89
N LYS A 179 11.44 -8.72 -14.39
CA LYS A 179 11.43 -8.18 -13.01
C LYS A 179 10.19 -7.32 -12.68
N ARG A 180 9.29 -7.13 -13.65
CA ARG A 180 8.25 -6.11 -13.68
C ARG A 180 6.99 -6.71 -14.27
N THR A 181 6.12 -7.25 -13.42
CA THR A 181 4.83 -7.83 -13.80
C THR A 181 3.68 -7.01 -13.23
N ASN A 182 2.63 -6.87 -14.04
CA ASN A 182 1.34 -6.40 -13.55
C ASN A 182 0.57 -7.62 -13.06
N VAL A 183 -0.02 -7.52 -11.87
CA VAL A 183 -0.80 -8.60 -11.27
C VAL A 183 -2.24 -8.12 -11.12
N HIS A 184 -3.18 -8.90 -11.66
CA HIS A 184 -4.61 -8.73 -11.47
C HIS A 184 -5.05 -9.58 -10.29
N ILE A 185 -5.68 -8.98 -9.28
CA ILE A 185 -6.12 -9.69 -8.07
C ILE A 185 -7.44 -9.12 -7.58
N ALA A 186 -8.33 -9.98 -7.07
CA ALA A 186 -9.54 -9.52 -6.42
C ALA A 186 -9.18 -8.64 -5.19
N ARG A 187 -9.87 -7.50 -5.04
CA ARG A 187 -9.64 -6.56 -3.93
C ARG A 187 -9.66 -7.24 -2.55
N GLN A 188 -10.63 -8.14 -2.33
CA GLN A 188 -10.74 -8.88 -1.07
C GLN A 188 -9.54 -9.80 -0.84
N SER A 189 -9.06 -10.52 -1.85
CA SER A 189 -7.89 -11.40 -1.74
C SER A 189 -6.63 -10.63 -1.36
N LEU A 190 -6.42 -9.45 -1.94
CA LEU A 190 -5.29 -8.58 -1.55
C LEU A 190 -5.40 -8.08 -0.11
N ARG A 191 -6.61 -7.64 0.30
CA ARG A 191 -6.87 -7.21 1.68
C ARG A 191 -6.63 -8.35 2.68
N LEU A 192 -7.09 -9.56 2.34
CA LEU A 192 -6.88 -10.76 3.16
C LEU A 192 -5.39 -11.08 3.29
N ALA A 193 -4.64 -11.04 2.18
CA ALA A 193 -3.20 -11.29 2.19
C ALA A 193 -2.45 -10.33 3.13
N LEU A 194 -2.86 -9.05 3.17
CA LEU A 194 -2.30 -8.07 4.11
C LEU A 194 -2.70 -8.35 5.57
N ILE A 195 -3.98 -8.66 5.84
CA ILE A 195 -4.45 -9.02 7.18
C ILE A 195 -3.74 -10.26 7.71
N GLN A 196 -3.45 -11.24 6.85
CA GLN A 196 -2.74 -12.46 7.22
C GLN A 196 -1.28 -12.23 7.61
N GLN A 197 -0.68 -11.07 7.27
CA GLN A 197 0.64 -10.69 7.78
C GLN A 197 0.59 -10.23 9.23
N LEU A 198 -0.57 -9.77 9.72
CA LEU A 198 -0.72 -9.37 11.11
C LEU A 198 -0.76 -10.61 12.00
N GLN A 199 0.19 -10.69 12.92
CA GLN A 199 0.29 -11.81 13.86
C GLN A 199 -0.83 -11.75 14.90
N ASP A 200 -1.17 -10.55 15.37
CA ASP A 200 -2.26 -10.32 16.30
C ASP A 200 -3.40 -9.57 15.60
N LYS A 201 -4.52 -10.27 15.41
CA LYS A 201 -5.73 -9.69 14.80
C LYS A 201 -6.51 -8.80 15.78
N ASN A 202 -6.20 -8.82 17.07
CA ASN A 202 -6.84 -7.97 18.08
C ASN A 202 -6.47 -6.50 17.91
N GLN A 203 -5.50 -6.18 17.05
CA GLN A 203 -5.18 -4.82 16.64
C GLN A 203 -6.20 -4.20 15.67
N ILE A 204 -7.16 -5.00 15.16
CA ILE A 204 -8.25 -4.52 14.28
C ILE A 204 -9.57 -4.49 15.05
N PHE A 205 -10.08 -3.28 15.27
CA PHE A 205 -11.37 -3.01 15.87
C PHE A 205 -12.41 -2.75 14.78
N TRP A 206 -13.18 -3.80 14.48
CA TRP A 206 -14.35 -3.72 13.60
C TRP A 206 -15.53 -3.03 14.27
N ASN A 207 -16.52 -2.57 13.50
CA ASN A 207 -17.68 -1.82 13.98
C ASN A 207 -17.32 -0.51 14.71
N HIS A 208 -16.19 0.12 14.37
CA HIS A 208 -15.73 1.39 14.94
C HIS A 208 -15.75 2.48 13.88
N LYS A 209 -16.87 3.21 13.82
CA LYS A 209 -17.04 4.35 12.90
C LYS A 209 -16.60 5.63 13.59
N LEU A 210 -15.53 6.25 13.10
CA LEU A 210 -15.06 7.53 13.62
C LEU A 210 -16.13 8.63 13.42
N VAL A 211 -16.45 9.36 14.49
CA VAL A 211 -17.44 10.45 14.48
C VAL A 211 -16.85 11.79 14.93
N ALA A 212 -15.81 11.81 15.76
CA ALA A 212 -15.14 13.04 16.16
C ALA A 212 -13.64 12.85 16.39
N LEU A 213 -12.90 13.95 16.21
CA LEU A 213 -11.48 14.09 16.52
C LEU A 213 -11.29 15.36 17.33
N ASN A 214 -10.83 15.22 18.57
CA ASN A 214 -10.56 16.34 19.46
C ASN A 214 -9.07 16.34 19.81
N LYS A 215 -8.37 17.44 19.56
CA LYS A 215 -6.99 17.58 20.06
C LYS A 215 -7.06 17.74 21.57
N SER A 216 -6.33 16.90 22.30
CA SER A 216 -6.12 17.12 23.73
C SER A 216 -4.87 17.97 23.95
N ASP A 217 -4.77 18.58 25.13
CA ASP A 217 -3.62 19.40 25.53
C ASP A 217 -2.33 18.55 25.71
N ASP A 218 -2.45 17.23 25.90
CA ASP A 218 -1.36 16.31 26.24
C ASP A 218 -0.66 15.67 25.02
N ASN A 219 -0.58 16.36 23.88
CA ASN A 219 -0.01 15.84 22.62
C ASN A 219 -0.67 14.55 22.07
N ALA A 220 -1.83 14.16 22.61
CA ALA A 220 -2.65 13.06 22.09
C ALA A 220 -3.91 13.61 21.41
N THR A 221 -4.38 12.91 20.38
CA THR A 221 -5.68 13.15 19.77
C THR A 221 -6.68 12.19 20.38
N GLN A 222 -7.77 12.72 20.93
CA GLN A 222 -8.92 11.94 21.36
C GLN A 222 -9.78 11.61 20.13
N LEU A 223 -10.15 10.34 20.01
CA LEU A 223 -11.00 9.83 18.94
C LEU A 223 -12.29 9.31 19.53
N GLU A 224 -13.42 9.68 18.92
CA GLU A 224 -14.73 9.16 19.28
C GLU A 224 -15.26 8.27 18.16
N PHE A 225 -15.72 7.08 18.54
CA PHE A 225 -16.26 6.07 17.65
C PHE A 225 -17.70 5.75 18.02
N GLU A 226 -18.56 5.69 17.02
CA GLU A 226 -19.89 5.09 17.13
C GLU A 226 -19.75 3.56 17.02
N VAL A 227 -20.15 2.84 18.07
CA VAL A 227 -20.09 1.38 18.20
C VAL A 227 -21.39 0.90 18.84
N ASP A 228 -22.19 0.12 18.11
CA ASP A 228 -23.49 -0.39 18.58
C ASP A 228 -24.43 0.71 19.12
N GLY A 229 -24.44 1.87 18.46
CA GLY A 229 -25.24 3.03 18.85
C GLY A 229 -24.72 3.80 20.08
N LYS A 230 -23.55 3.43 20.62
CA LYS A 230 -22.89 4.13 21.74
C LYS A 230 -21.61 4.79 21.28
N VAL A 231 -21.24 5.89 21.94
CA VAL A 231 -19.94 6.54 21.72
C VAL A 231 -18.90 5.86 22.60
N LYS A 232 -17.81 5.40 21.98
CA LYS A 232 -16.59 4.94 22.63
C LYS A 232 -15.46 5.89 22.34
N THR A 233 -14.65 6.17 23.34
CA THR A 233 -13.55 7.13 23.25
C THR A 233 -12.22 6.42 23.45
N THR A 234 -11.21 6.84 22.69
CA THR A 234 -9.83 6.38 22.84
C THR A 234 -8.88 7.54 22.55
N GLN A 235 -7.59 7.34 22.76
CA GLN A 235 -6.54 8.30 22.48
C GLN A 235 -5.45 7.67 21.62
N ALA A 236 -4.83 8.48 20.77
CA ALA A 236 -3.63 8.11 20.02
C ALA A 236 -2.74 9.33 19.80
N ASN A 237 -1.43 9.12 19.70
CA ASN A 237 -0.48 10.20 19.44
C ASN A 237 -0.53 10.66 17.98
N LEU A 238 -0.83 9.74 17.06
CA LEU A 238 -0.97 10.02 15.64
C LEU A 238 -2.23 9.38 15.08
N VAL A 239 -2.99 10.14 14.27
CA VAL A 239 -4.16 9.64 13.54
C VAL A 239 -3.87 9.65 12.06
N VAL A 240 -4.10 8.52 11.39
CA VAL A 240 -3.96 8.38 9.94
C VAL A 240 -5.30 8.01 9.31
N GLY A 241 -5.82 8.92 8.47
CA GLY A 241 -7.03 8.67 7.67
C GLY A 241 -6.74 7.76 6.48
N ALA A 242 -7.17 6.50 6.57
CA ALA A 242 -7.13 5.49 5.52
C ALA A 242 -8.55 4.96 5.17
N ASP A 243 -9.57 5.78 5.42
CA ASP A 243 -11.01 5.47 5.44
C ASP A 243 -11.72 5.75 4.09
N GLY A 244 -10.92 5.88 3.03
CA GLY A 244 -11.38 5.89 1.64
C GLY A 244 -11.96 7.21 1.17
N ILE A 245 -12.64 7.18 0.01
CA ILE A 245 -13.08 8.39 -0.70
C ILE A 245 -14.05 9.27 0.12
N ARG A 246 -14.85 8.68 1.01
CA ARG A 246 -15.74 9.38 1.94
C ARG A 246 -15.14 9.45 3.35
N SER A 247 -13.87 9.85 3.42
CA SER A 247 -13.08 9.92 4.65
C SER A 247 -13.73 10.84 5.69
N ALA A 248 -13.99 10.29 6.88
CA ALA A 248 -14.38 11.04 8.07
C ALA A 248 -13.21 11.89 8.56
N VAL A 249 -11.97 11.38 8.51
CA VAL A 249 -10.78 12.14 8.90
C VAL A 249 -10.62 13.41 8.05
N ARG A 250 -10.75 13.31 6.73
CA ARG A 250 -10.72 14.49 5.83
C ARG A 250 -11.81 15.49 6.20
N HIS A 251 -13.04 15.00 6.39
CA HIS A 251 -14.18 15.85 6.71
C HIS A 251 -13.99 16.60 8.05
N LEU A 252 -13.53 15.92 9.09
CA LEU A 252 -13.34 16.49 10.43
C LEU A 252 -12.15 17.46 10.53
N THR A 253 -11.14 17.31 9.66
CA THR A 253 -9.89 18.10 9.77
C THR A 253 -9.79 19.24 8.76
N ILE A 254 -10.27 19.04 7.53
CA ILE A 254 -10.17 20.01 6.43
C ILE A 254 -11.54 20.64 6.14
N GLY A 255 -12.62 19.88 6.31
CA GLY A 255 -13.98 20.30 5.98
C GLY A 255 -14.32 20.12 4.50
N GLU A 256 -15.59 19.84 4.22
CA GLU A 256 -16.07 19.57 2.86
C GLU A 256 -16.03 20.83 1.96
N ALA A 257 -16.15 22.03 2.54
CA ALA A 257 -16.08 23.28 1.78
C ALA A 257 -14.69 23.50 1.16
N ALA A 258 -13.62 23.14 1.86
CA ALA A 258 -12.24 23.31 1.39
C ALA A 258 -11.77 22.16 0.49
N ALA A 259 -12.28 20.94 0.68
CA ALA A 259 -11.91 19.76 -0.10
C ALA A 259 -13.14 18.90 -0.50
N PRO A 260 -14.02 19.42 -1.37
CA PRO A 260 -15.26 18.73 -1.72
C PRO A 260 -15.03 17.54 -2.63
N LEU A 261 -15.86 16.50 -2.47
CA LEU A 261 -16.00 15.46 -3.48
C LEU A 261 -16.78 15.99 -4.68
N ARG A 262 -16.23 15.80 -5.88
CA ARG A 262 -16.87 16.18 -7.14
C ARG A 262 -17.15 14.93 -7.95
N TYR A 263 -18.39 14.83 -8.42
CA TYR A 263 -18.78 13.80 -9.37
C TYR A 263 -18.20 14.14 -10.75
N LEU A 264 -17.78 13.12 -11.49
CA LEU A 264 -17.12 13.27 -12.80
C LEU A 264 -18.10 13.11 -13.98
N ASP A 265 -19.41 13.07 -13.72
CA ASP A 265 -20.44 12.77 -14.72
C ASP A 265 -20.19 11.49 -15.52
N CYS A 266 -19.52 10.52 -14.87
CA CYS A 266 -19.14 9.25 -15.44
C CYS A 266 -19.40 8.11 -14.45
N ILE A 267 -19.96 7.02 -14.95
CA ILE A 267 -20.17 5.78 -14.21
C ILE A 267 -19.40 4.65 -14.90
N VAL A 268 -18.88 3.72 -14.09
CA VAL A 268 -18.26 2.50 -14.57
C VAL A 268 -19.07 1.33 -14.03
N ILE A 269 -19.57 0.47 -14.93
CA ILE A 269 -20.28 -0.75 -14.57
C ILE A 269 -19.27 -1.89 -14.56
N LEU A 270 -19.13 -2.53 -13.40
CA LEU A 270 -18.23 -3.66 -13.19
C LEU A 270 -19.03 -4.84 -12.64
N GLY A 271 -18.67 -6.05 -13.05
CA GLY A 271 -19.31 -7.28 -12.59
C GLY A 271 -18.33 -8.44 -12.58
N ILE A 272 -18.71 -9.51 -11.89
CA ILE A 272 -18.01 -10.79 -11.89
C ILE A 272 -18.98 -11.81 -12.47
N CYS A 273 -18.51 -12.61 -13.43
CA CYS A 273 -19.27 -13.74 -13.95
C CYS A 273 -18.55 -15.03 -13.54
N LYS A 274 -19.31 -16.06 -13.13
CA LYS A 274 -18.77 -17.40 -12.97
C LYS A 274 -18.48 -17.96 -14.36
N LEU A 275 -17.29 -18.53 -14.56
CA LEU A 275 -16.91 -19.12 -15.84
C LEU A 275 -17.94 -20.15 -16.34
N ALA A 276 -18.46 -20.99 -15.45
CA ALA A 276 -19.49 -21.99 -15.75
C ALA A 276 -20.83 -21.41 -16.26
N ASN A 277 -21.06 -20.10 -16.14
CA ASN A 277 -22.25 -19.44 -16.68
C ASN A 277 -22.06 -18.96 -18.13
N LEU A 278 -20.83 -18.98 -18.66
CA LEU A 278 -20.54 -18.67 -20.05
C LEU A 278 -20.80 -19.94 -20.88
N LYS A 279 -21.71 -19.88 -21.86
CA LYS A 279 -22.29 -21.07 -22.52
C LYS A 279 -21.59 -21.49 -23.82
N ASP A 280 -20.60 -20.75 -24.29
CA ASP A 280 -19.89 -21.01 -25.55
C ASP A 280 -18.47 -21.54 -25.26
N GLU A 281 -17.95 -22.52 -26.01
CA GLU A 281 -16.83 -23.38 -25.56
C GLU A 281 -15.45 -23.15 -26.22
N GLU A 282 -15.20 -22.03 -26.89
CA GLU A 282 -13.82 -21.67 -27.28
C GLU A 282 -13.52 -20.21 -26.96
N TYR A 283 -12.56 -20.00 -26.05
CA TYR A 283 -12.13 -18.68 -25.64
C TYR A 283 -10.63 -18.52 -25.85
N ASP A 284 -10.21 -18.17 -27.06
CA ASP A 284 -8.80 -17.87 -27.40
C ASP A 284 -8.16 -16.77 -26.53
N LEU A 285 -8.99 -16.01 -25.80
CA LEU A 285 -8.58 -14.94 -24.89
C LEU A 285 -8.56 -15.33 -23.41
N LEU A 286 -9.11 -16.49 -23.03
CA LEU A 286 -9.03 -17.00 -21.67
C LEU A 286 -7.82 -17.94 -21.57
N ASP A 287 -7.01 -17.75 -20.55
CA ASP A 287 -5.94 -18.69 -20.22
C ASP A 287 -6.57 -19.91 -19.54
N GLY A 288 -6.91 -20.95 -20.31
CA GLY A 288 -7.54 -22.19 -19.81
C GLY A 288 -8.07 -23.07 -20.92
#